data_AF-A0A399WUM7-F1
#
_entry.id   AF-A0A399WUM7-F1
#
_cell.length_a   1.000
_cell.length_b   1.000
_cell.length_c   1.000
_cell.angle_alpha   90.00
_cell.angle_beta   90.00
_cell.angle_gamma   90.00
#
_symmetry.space_group_name_H-M   'P 1'
#
loop_
_entity.id
_entity.type
_entity.pdbx_description
1 polymer ?
#
loop_
_entity_poly.entity_id
_entity_poly.type
_entity_poly.pdbx_seq_one_letter_code
_entity_poly.pdbx_strand_id
1 'polypeptide(L)'
;MPDSASGLSAMKDYKEASLPLDIEHLADVSGGDWEFECELLDEYFTTASTGLQSLSKAVEEANSDEAHRLAHSLKGSSRSIGAWPMGDVCEQFDIAARAGDLSEAGPMLEAIRARFEELERFVRAKWNNKAA
;
A
#
# COMPACT_ATOMS: atom_id res chain seq x y z
N MET A 1 -21.71 -31.06 15.16
CA MET A 1 -20.92 -30.15 14.32
C MET A 1 -20.43 -29.03 15.23
N PRO A 2 -19.24 -29.13 15.84
CA PRO A 2 -18.70 -28.02 16.59
C PRO A 2 -18.11 -26.98 15.64
N ASP A 3 -18.65 -25.78 15.80
CA ASP A 3 -18.10 -24.47 15.47
C ASP A 3 -16.73 -24.25 16.17
N SER A 4 -15.91 -23.37 15.59
CA SER A 4 -14.84 -22.63 16.26
C SER A 4 -13.62 -23.40 16.81
N ALA A 5 -12.55 -23.48 16.02
CA ALA A 5 -11.16 -23.45 16.53
C ALA A 5 -10.14 -23.18 15.41
N SER A 6 -9.46 -22.04 15.48
CA SER A 6 -8.03 -21.79 15.20
C SER A 6 -7.87 -20.28 14.98
N GLY A 7 -7.89 -19.49 16.06
CA GLY A 7 -6.64 -19.14 16.74
C GLY A 7 -5.95 -18.06 15.90
N LEU A 8 -6.29 -16.78 16.07
CA LEU A 8 -5.56 -15.90 17.00
C LEU A 8 -4.10 -16.33 17.12
N SER A 9 -3.39 -16.32 15.99
CA SER A 9 -1.94 -16.30 15.99
C SER A 9 -1.53 -14.93 16.50
N ALA A 10 -1.27 -14.93 17.80
CA ALA A 10 -0.33 -14.09 18.51
C ALA A 10 -0.14 -12.68 17.95
N MET A 11 -0.60 -11.73 18.74
CA MET A 11 0.07 -10.45 19.00
C MET A 11 1.59 -10.59 18.81
N LYS A 12 2.09 -10.40 17.59
CA LYS A 12 3.51 -10.26 17.29
C LYS A 12 3.78 -8.77 17.25
N ASP A 13 4.25 -8.31 18.40
CA ASP A 13 5.29 -7.29 18.48
C ASP A 13 4.91 -5.88 17.99
N TYR A 14 4.54 -5.04 18.95
CA TYR A 14 4.56 -3.57 18.89
C TYR A 14 5.98 -3.01 18.72
N LYS A 15 6.80 -3.54 17.80
CA LYS A 15 8.23 -3.27 17.80
C LYS A 15 8.85 -3.27 16.42
N GLU A 16 8.52 -2.25 15.65
CA GLU A 16 9.47 -1.39 14.93
C GLU A 16 8.64 -0.22 14.39
N ALA A 17 9.23 0.96 14.20
CA ALA A 17 8.57 1.98 13.39
C ALA A 17 8.19 1.30 12.07
N SER A 18 6.88 1.17 11.78
CA SER A 18 6.36 0.27 10.76
C SER A 18 7.15 0.45 9.47
N LEU A 19 8.01 -0.52 9.15
CA LEU A 19 8.85 -0.41 7.97
C LEU A 19 7.97 -0.09 6.77
N PRO A 20 8.43 0.74 5.83
CA PRO A 20 7.62 1.08 4.66
C PRO A 20 7.18 -0.15 3.87
N LEU A 21 7.97 -1.23 3.96
CA LEU A 21 7.72 -2.53 3.35
C LEU A 21 8.06 -3.66 4.32
N ASP A 22 7.17 -4.64 4.42
CA ASP A 22 7.41 -5.92 5.06
C ASP A 22 8.16 -6.86 4.12
N ILE A 23 9.46 -7.02 4.37
CA ILE A 23 10.36 -7.82 3.54
C ILE A 23 10.06 -9.31 3.69
N GLU A 24 9.64 -9.77 4.88
CA GLU A 24 9.31 -11.18 5.10
C GLU A 24 8.05 -11.55 4.30
N HIS A 25 7.03 -10.70 4.35
CA HIS A 25 5.82 -10.89 3.54
C HIS A 25 6.13 -10.87 2.04
N LEU A 26 6.97 -9.94 1.58
CA LEU A 26 7.36 -9.90 0.15
C LEU A 26 8.09 -11.18 -0.26
N ALA A 27 9.01 -11.68 0.58
CA ALA A 27 9.71 -12.94 0.34
C ALA A 27 8.76 -14.14 0.34
N ASP A 28 7.75 -14.17 1.21
CA ASP A 28 6.73 -15.22 1.22
C ASP A 28 5.90 -15.24 -0.08
N VAL A 29 5.54 -14.05 -0.59
CA VAL A 29 4.81 -13.90 -1.86
C VAL A 29 5.67 -14.29 -3.05
N SER A 30 6.97 -13.98 -3.02
CA SER A 30 7.90 -14.29 -4.10
C SER A 30 8.48 -15.71 -4.05
N GLY A 31 8.26 -16.44 -2.95
CA GLY A 31 8.98 -17.69 -2.67
C GLY A 31 10.48 -17.50 -2.36
N GLY A 32 10.87 -16.28 -1.97
CA GLY A 32 12.25 -15.87 -1.73
C GLY A 32 13.07 -15.66 -3.01
N ASP A 33 12.42 -15.61 -4.18
CA ASP A 33 13.08 -15.34 -5.45
C ASP A 33 13.34 -13.85 -5.61
N TRP A 34 14.62 -13.50 -5.67
CA TRP A 34 15.08 -12.13 -5.79
C TRP A 34 14.64 -11.44 -7.10
N GLU A 35 14.71 -12.14 -8.22
CA GLU A 35 14.36 -11.56 -9.52
C GLU A 35 12.85 -11.27 -9.52
N PHE A 36 12.06 -12.20 -8.99
CA PHE A 36 10.61 -12.01 -8.87
C PHE A 36 10.23 -10.92 -7.86
N GLU A 37 10.96 -10.77 -6.74
CA GLU A 37 10.81 -9.63 -5.84
C GLU A 37 11.00 -8.28 -6.56
N CYS A 38 12.04 -8.18 -7.41
CA CYS A 38 12.28 -6.98 -8.21
C CYS A 38 11.12 -6.71 -9.18
N GLU A 39 10.67 -7.73 -9.92
CA GLU A 39 9.57 -7.61 -10.87
C GLU A 39 8.27 -7.14 -10.20
N LEU A 40 7.91 -7.74 -9.06
CA LEU A 40 6.74 -7.37 -8.28
C LEU A 40 6.80 -5.91 -7.82
N LEU A 41 7.96 -5.46 -7.33
CA LEU A 41 8.15 -4.09 -6.87
C LEU A 41 8.08 -3.09 -8.04
N ASP A 42 8.71 -3.41 -9.17
CA ASP A 42 8.68 -2.54 -10.37
C ASP A 42 7.27 -2.41 -10.95
N GLU A 43 6.53 -3.52 -11.05
CA GLU A 43 5.12 -3.52 -11.48
C GLU A 43 4.26 -2.71 -10.51
N TYR A 44 4.46 -2.91 -9.20
CA TYR A 44 3.77 -2.16 -8.17
C TYR A 44 4.02 -0.65 -8.29
N PHE A 45 5.28 -0.19 -8.37
CA PHE A 45 5.57 1.25 -8.42
C PHE A 45 5.04 1.91 -9.70
N THR A 46 5.12 1.21 -10.83
CA THR A 46 4.55 1.66 -12.11
C THR A 46 3.04 1.85 -12.00
N THR A 47 2.35 0.86 -11.44
CA THR A 47 0.89 0.85 -11.29
C THR A 47 0.44 1.88 -10.25
N ALA A 48 1.12 1.93 -9.10
CA ALA A 48 0.79 2.83 -8.02
C ALA A 48 1.02 4.30 -8.39
N SER A 49 2.11 4.63 -9.10
CA SER A 49 2.35 6.00 -9.60
C SER A 49 1.24 6.46 -10.55
N THR A 50 0.78 5.59 -11.45
CA THR A 50 -0.33 5.89 -12.37
C THR A 50 -1.66 6.01 -11.62
N GLY A 51 -1.89 5.16 -10.63
CA GLY A 51 -3.05 5.21 -9.74
C GLY A 51 -3.11 6.51 -8.93
N LEU A 52 -1.99 6.99 -8.40
CA LEU A 52 -1.93 8.24 -7.63
C LEU A 52 -2.22 9.48 -8.48
N GLN A 53 -1.74 9.51 -9.72
CA GLN A 53 -2.07 10.57 -10.67
C GLN A 53 -3.56 10.59 -10.98
N SER A 54 -4.13 9.42 -11.28
CA SER A 54 -5.57 9.27 -11.52
C SER A 54 -6.40 9.64 -10.29
N LEU A 55 -5.95 9.27 -9.09
CA LEU A 55 -6.64 9.56 -7.83
C LEU A 55 -6.70 11.07 -7.58
N SER A 56 -5.58 11.76 -7.82
CA SER A 56 -5.52 13.22 -7.67
C SER A 56 -6.48 13.91 -8.64
N LYS A 57 -6.54 13.44 -9.89
CA LYS A 57 -7.49 13.94 -10.89
C LYS A 57 -8.95 13.69 -10.48
N ALA A 58 -9.26 12.50 -9.96
CA ALA A 58 -10.62 12.19 -9.49
C ALA A 58 -11.06 13.12 -8.33
N VAL A 59 -10.13 13.51 -7.46
CA VAL A 59 -10.38 14.50 -6.40
C VAL A 59 -10.62 15.89 -6.98
N GLU A 60 -9.82 16.33 -7.95
CA GLU A 60 -10.00 17.62 -8.64
C GLU A 60 -11.36 17.70 -9.36
N GLU A 61 -11.82 16.58 -9.92
CA GLU A 61 -13.12 16.46 -10.58
C GLU A 61 -14.28 16.22 -9.60
N ALA A 62 -14.03 16.18 -8.29
CA ALA A 62 -14.98 15.83 -7.24
C ALA A 62 -15.73 14.50 -7.49
N ASN A 63 -15.08 13.55 -8.16
CA ASN A 63 -15.62 12.25 -8.53
C ASN A 63 -15.30 11.22 -7.43
N SER A 64 -16.14 11.20 -6.38
CA SER A 64 -15.94 10.31 -5.22
C SER A 64 -15.99 8.83 -5.58
N ASP A 65 -16.82 8.44 -6.55
CA ASP A 65 -16.94 7.04 -6.97
C ASP A 65 -15.65 6.53 -7.63
N GLU A 66 -15.03 7.34 -8.49
CA GLU A 66 -13.77 6.98 -9.12
C GLU A 66 -12.61 7.04 -8.12
N ALA A 67 -12.60 8.06 -7.26
CA ALA A 67 -11.60 8.18 -6.20
C ALA A 67 -11.65 6.98 -5.24
N HIS A 68 -12.84 6.50 -4.90
CA HIS A 68 -13.05 5.29 -4.11
C HIS A 68 -12.45 4.05 -4.78
N ARG A 69 -12.74 3.81 -6.07
CA ARG A 69 -12.20 2.65 -6.81
C ARG A 69 -10.68 2.67 -6.89
N LEU A 70 -10.10 3.83 -7.16
CA LEU A 70 -8.66 4.00 -7.28
C LEU A 70 -7.95 3.77 -5.93
N ALA A 71 -8.48 4.35 -4.84
CA ALA A 71 -7.96 4.13 -3.50
C ALA A 71 -8.09 2.67 -3.06
N HIS A 72 -9.22 2.02 -3.38
CA HIS A 72 -9.44 0.60 -3.11
C HIS A 72 -8.42 -0.30 -3.82
N SER A 73 -8.14 0.00 -5.10
CA SER A 73 -7.14 -0.71 -5.89
C SER A 73 -5.73 -0.54 -5.32
N LEU A 74 -5.33 0.71 -5.05
CA LEU A 74 -4.02 1.04 -4.44
C LEU A 74 -3.84 0.37 -3.08
N LYS A 75 -4.89 0.33 -2.25
CA LYS A 75 -4.88 -0.40 -0.97
C LYS A 75 -4.58 -1.88 -1.19
N GLY A 76 -5.28 -2.52 -2.13
CA GLY A 76 -5.13 -3.94 -2.43
C GLY A 76 -3.71 -4.28 -2.89
N SER A 77 -3.19 -3.53 -3.86
CA SER A 77 -1.83 -3.74 -4.38
C SER A 77 -0.75 -3.43 -3.33
N SER A 78 -0.96 -2.44 -2.47
CA SER A 78 -0.02 -2.14 -1.38
C SER A 78 0.03 -3.30 -0.37
N ARG A 79 -1.13 -3.80 0.04
CA ARG A 79 -1.23 -4.92 0.98
C ARG A 79 -0.70 -6.23 0.39
N SER A 80 -0.81 -6.45 -0.92
CA SER A 80 -0.30 -7.68 -1.54
C SER A 80 1.22 -7.80 -1.45
N ILE A 81 1.95 -6.68 -1.53
CA ILE A 81 3.42 -6.67 -1.43
C ILE A 81 3.94 -6.43 0.00
N GLY A 82 3.05 -6.27 0.99
CA GLY A 82 3.46 -5.99 2.37
C GLY A 82 3.76 -4.51 2.66
N ALA A 83 3.32 -3.58 1.81
CA ALA A 83 3.39 -2.15 2.05
C ALA A 83 2.24 -1.68 2.98
N TRP A 84 2.23 -2.20 4.20
CA TRP A 84 1.14 -1.97 5.18
C TRP A 84 0.85 -0.48 5.43
N PRO A 85 1.85 0.39 5.69
CA PRO A 85 1.60 1.80 5.96
C PRO A 85 0.97 2.53 4.77
N MET A 86 1.30 2.12 3.54
CA MET A 86 0.67 2.64 2.32
C MET A 86 -0.78 2.17 2.21
N GLY A 87 -1.04 0.89 2.49
CA GLY A 87 -2.39 0.34 2.53
C GLY A 87 -3.31 1.07 3.51
N ASP A 88 -2.79 1.46 4.67
CA ASP A 88 -3.58 2.11 5.73
C ASP A 88 -3.97 3.55 5.39
N VAL A 89 -3.10 4.31 4.73
CA VAL A 89 -3.46 5.66 4.25
C VAL A 89 -4.42 5.59 3.06
N CYS A 90 -4.27 4.59 2.18
CA CYS A 90 -5.24 4.34 1.12
C CYS A 90 -6.60 3.92 1.67
N GLU A 91 -6.65 3.14 2.76
CA GLU A 91 -7.91 2.74 3.41
C GLU A 91 -8.66 3.93 4.03
N GLN A 92 -7.94 4.86 4.66
CA GLN A 92 -8.55 6.08 5.21
C GLN A 92 -9.19 6.91 4.10
N PHE A 93 -8.50 7.07 2.98
CA PHE A 93 -9.04 7.75 1.80
C PHE A 93 -10.23 6.98 1.20
N ASP A 94 -10.10 5.66 1.05
CA ASP A 94 -11.14 4.75 0.52
C ASP A 94 -12.46 4.92 1.29
N ILE A 95 -12.39 5.00 2.62
CA ILE A 95 -13.55 5.22 3.50
C ILE A 95 -14.18 6.61 3.27
N ALA A 96 -13.38 7.68 3.20
CA ALA A 96 -13.87 9.04 2.99
C ALA A 96 -14.52 9.19 1.61
N ALA A 97 -13.86 8.71 0.55
CA ALA A 97 -14.39 8.72 -0.81
C ALA A 97 -15.68 7.90 -0.93
N ARG A 98 -15.77 6.74 -0.27
CA ARG A 98 -17.00 5.93 -0.23
C ARG A 98 -18.16 6.64 0.46
N ALA A 99 -17.88 7.48 1.45
CA ALA A 99 -18.88 8.31 2.11
C ALA A 99 -19.32 9.52 1.26
N GLY A 100 -18.68 9.75 0.11
CA GLY A 100 -18.91 10.93 -0.73
C GLY A 100 -18.31 12.21 -0.17
N ASP A 101 -17.43 12.11 0.83
CA ASP A 101 -16.79 13.24 1.49
C ASP A 101 -15.33 13.36 1.05
N LEU A 102 -15.08 14.30 0.12
CA LEU A 102 -13.74 14.65 -0.35
C LEU A 102 -13.23 15.97 0.24
N SER A 103 -13.87 16.50 1.29
CA SER A 103 -13.47 17.78 1.90
C SER A 103 -12.03 17.75 2.46
N GLU A 104 -11.63 16.61 3.01
CA GLU A 104 -10.28 16.35 3.55
C GLU A 104 -9.38 15.58 2.57
N ALA A 105 -9.77 15.47 1.30
CA ALA A 105 -9.02 14.67 0.31
C ALA A 105 -7.61 15.20 0.05
N GLY A 106 -7.39 16.53 0.16
CA GLY A 106 -6.08 17.15 -0.02
C GLY A 106 -5.03 16.64 0.98
N PRO A 107 -5.23 16.84 2.30
CA PRO A 107 -4.35 16.28 3.33
C PRO A 107 -4.16 14.76 3.23
N MET A 108 -5.21 14.01 2.88
CA MET A 108 -5.12 12.56 2.70
C MET A 108 -4.26 12.18 1.49
N LEU A 109 -4.37 12.88 0.37
CA LEU A 109 -3.51 12.68 -0.80
C LEU A 109 -2.04 12.94 -0.47
N GLU A 110 -1.75 14.00 0.28
CA GLU A 110 -0.38 14.29 0.73
C GLU A 110 0.17 13.18 1.64
N ALA A 111 -0.66 12.64 2.54
CA ALA A 111 -0.27 11.51 3.37
C ALA A 111 0.03 10.24 2.54
N ILE A 112 -0.78 9.97 1.51
CA ILE A 112 -0.56 8.87 0.58
C ILE A 112 0.75 9.08 -0.21
N ARG A 113 0.98 10.27 -0.74
CA ARG A 113 2.23 10.61 -1.46
C ARG A 113 3.46 10.45 -0.58
N ALA A 114 3.39 10.93 0.66
CA ALA A 114 4.49 10.79 1.62
C ALA A 114 4.82 9.31 1.91
N ARG A 115 3.81 8.45 2.07
CA ARG A 115 4.00 7.00 2.25
C ARG A 115 4.58 6.33 1.00
N PHE A 116 4.12 6.74 -0.19
CA PHE A 116 4.64 6.23 -1.45
C PHE A 116 6.13 6.54 -1.62
N GLU A 117 6.54 7.79 -1.40
CA GLU A 117 7.95 8.19 -1.50
C GLU A 117 8.83 7.51 -0.43
N GLU A 118 8.28 7.32 0.77
CA GLU A 118 8.97 6.61 1.86
C GLU A 118 9.25 5.16 1.48
N LEU A 119 8.26 4.48 0.89
CA LEU A 119 8.38 3.14 0.35
C LEU A 119 9.40 3.07 -0.79
N GLU A 120 9.34 3.99 -1.76
CA GLU A 120 10.29 4.04 -2.89
C GLU A 120 11.73 4.21 -2.39
N ARG A 121 11.97 5.13 -1.44
CA ARG A 121 13.30 5.32 -0.85
C ARG A 121 13.78 4.06 -0.14
N PHE A 122 12.91 3.39 0.60
CA PHE A 122 13.25 2.17 1.33
C PHE A 122 13.63 1.04 0.36
N VAL A 123 12.79 0.78 -0.64
CA VAL A 123 13.06 -0.23 -1.67
C VAL A 123 14.35 0.09 -2.40
N ARG A 124 14.52 1.31 -2.91
CA ARG A 124 15.74 1.69 -3.63
C ARG A 124 17.00 1.51 -2.78
N ALA A 125 16.95 1.82 -1.49
CA ALA A 125 18.09 1.63 -0.58
C ALA A 125 18.38 0.15 -0.30
N LYS A 126 17.36 -0.70 -0.13
CA LYS A 126 17.54 -2.13 0.14
C LYS A 126 17.91 -2.90 -1.12
N TRP A 127 17.23 -2.63 -2.23
CA TRP A 127 17.34 -3.44 -3.44
C TRP A 127 18.58 -3.13 -4.28
N ASN A 128 19.01 -1.86 -4.33
CA ASN A 128 20.29 -1.52 -4.95
C ASN A 128 21.50 -2.14 -4.22
N ASN A 129 21.38 -2.40 -2.92
CA ASN A 129 22.47 -2.99 -2.12
C ASN A 129 22.55 -4.51 -2.25
N LYS A 130 21.46 -5.20 -2.61
CA LYS A 130 21.47 -6.66 -2.80
C LYS A 130 21.95 -7.06 -4.20
N ALA A 131 21.94 -6.12 -5.15
CA ALA A 131 22.50 -6.30 -6.50
C ALA A 131 24.03 -6.11 -6.58
N ALA A 132 24.68 -5.71 -5.48
CA ALA A 132 26.13 -5.47 -5.35
C ALA A 132 26.81 -6.56 -4.52
#